data_AF-A0A848FRF1-F1
#
_entry.id   AF-A0A848FRF1-F1
#
_cell.length_a   1.000
_cell.length_b   1.000
_cell.length_c   1.000
_cell.angle_alpha   90.00
_cell.angle_beta   90.00
_cell.angle_gamma   90.00
#
_symmetry.space_group_name_H-M   'P 1'
#
loop_
_entity.id
_entity.type
_entity.pdbx_description
1 polymer ?
#
loop_
_entity_poly.entity_id
_entity_poly.type
_entity_poly.pdbx_seq_one_letter_code
_entity_poly.pdbx_strand_id
1 'polypeptide(L)'
;MTKDSAIAKAGTLQPGRDELFRRLDDILDFAIKNIQQIDMRHNLWNESIGPSISFADKVITETSLLALLAKRAADKHQYPDQKIFQLCKLLDPQVRGNQSKRLLMHNPQAAVVFGIGHAALNAAGIENALFDHFIMQAFSSGEVFNTERLPYRKMDVIWLNNLLRPDNAIGFETTLPDGILNSRAHPIYMNTADIYSVTHALMYVTDFGRYRVPDTVDHAYINAVIDAATAHHLLSDNLDIVGELIMSAVLMGNTDSLSTGMAWELLTAMWDKFGFLPCPTFVAADFQSLSGSDATAYAFRHLYHTMYVGGILCCLLLNEAPAVERKKKLVSTNRTALASKLKECAVHAAAFAEMNVEDELEDYDPANADPLPDDEVLQFLIEKIAKHFVQNGSSKYLLAVIKQHPEWQGPAMLNILIDSMLVHAAQEYDMNLLSEMLNLVAVAGLPVTLTAEKSADFLANQQLPEGAIGAWFVEEANLTSENAAVISGEFAKCLYRFGMYLNAVDTD
;
A
#
# COMPACT_ATOMS: atom_id res chain seq x y z
N MET A 1 -19.28 26.79 -3.79
CA MET A 1 -18.96 25.34 -3.89
C MET A 1 -19.87 24.62 -2.91
N THR A 2 -20.53 23.54 -3.34
CA THR A 2 -21.23 22.64 -2.41
C THR A 2 -20.21 21.87 -1.56
N LYS A 3 -20.59 21.35 -0.39
CA LYS A 3 -19.73 20.52 0.48
C LYS A 3 -19.14 19.34 -0.32
N ASP A 4 -19.95 18.72 -1.18
CA ASP A 4 -19.52 17.63 -2.08
C ASP A 4 -18.47 18.06 -3.12
N SER A 5 -18.57 19.28 -3.65
CA SER A 5 -17.56 19.83 -4.58
C SER A 5 -16.24 20.12 -3.88
N ALA A 6 -16.26 20.44 -2.57
CA ALA A 6 -15.05 20.62 -1.78
C ALA A 6 -14.36 19.28 -1.48
N ILE A 7 -15.14 18.25 -1.12
CA ILE A 7 -14.64 16.89 -0.88
C ILE A 7 -14.06 16.29 -2.17
N ALA A 8 -14.75 16.43 -3.31
CA ALA A 8 -14.25 15.96 -4.60
C ALA A 8 -12.92 16.63 -4.98
N LYS A 9 -12.77 17.93 -4.68
CA LYS A 9 -11.53 18.66 -4.93
C LYS A 9 -10.41 18.28 -3.96
N ALA A 10 -10.74 18.01 -2.70
CA ALA A 10 -9.79 17.59 -1.68
C ALA A 10 -9.31 16.13 -1.85
N GLY A 11 -10.10 15.28 -2.52
CA GLY A 11 -9.78 13.87 -2.76
C GLY A 11 -9.02 13.59 -4.05
N THR A 12 -8.78 14.58 -4.91
CA THR A 12 -8.12 14.34 -6.20
C THR A 12 -6.62 14.63 -6.13
N LEU A 13 -5.79 13.65 -6.49
CA LEU A 13 -4.34 13.82 -6.62
C LEU A 13 -4.00 14.66 -7.86
N GLN A 14 -3.85 15.97 -7.68
CA GLN A 14 -3.52 16.93 -8.76
C GLN A 14 -2.43 17.93 -8.33
N PRO A 15 -1.21 17.47 -8.01
CA PRO A 15 -0.15 18.36 -7.59
C PRO A 15 0.37 19.24 -8.73
N GLY A 16 0.81 20.45 -8.38
CA GLY A 16 1.40 21.37 -9.34
C GLY A 16 2.73 20.83 -9.87
N ARG A 17 2.94 20.90 -11.19
CA ARG A 17 4.18 20.42 -11.82
C ARG A 17 5.45 21.04 -11.21
N ASP A 18 5.42 22.35 -10.94
CA ASP A 18 6.57 23.07 -10.36
C ASP A 18 6.87 22.61 -8.92
N GLU A 19 5.82 22.25 -8.17
CA GLU A 19 5.96 21.66 -6.84
C GLU A 19 6.61 20.28 -6.91
N LEU A 20 6.18 19.44 -7.86
CA LEU A 20 6.78 18.11 -8.06
C LEU A 20 8.26 18.21 -8.42
N PHE A 21 8.65 19.13 -9.30
CA PHE A 21 10.06 19.34 -9.63
C PHE A 21 10.85 19.85 -8.43
N ARG A 22 10.30 20.79 -7.64
CA ARG A 22 10.96 21.26 -6.41
C ARG A 22 11.20 20.11 -5.42
N ARG A 23 10.19 19.28 -5.17
CA ARG A 23 10.33 18.11 -4.27
C ARG A 23 11.33 17.09 -4.82
N LEU A 24 11.30 16.83 -6.13
CA LEU A 24 12.28 15.96 -6.78
C LEU A 24 13.71 16.50 -6.63
N ASP A 25 13.89 17.81 -6.80
CA ASP A 25 15.16 18.51 -6.58
C ASP A 25 15.70 18.30 -5.16
N ASP A 26 14.83 18.48 -4.16
CA ASP A 26 15.17 18.28 -2.73
C ASP A 26 15.65 16.83 -2.48
N ILE A 27 15.01 15.84 -3.12
CA ILE A 27 15.38 14.42 -3.00
C ILE A 27 16.67 14.09 -3.76
N LEU A 28 16.89 14.70 -4.92
CA LEU A 28 18.15 14.52 -5.65
C LEU A 28 19.33 15.11 -4.86
N ASP A 29 19.16 16.28 -4.24
CA ASP A 29 20.19 16.87 -3.36
C ASP A 29 20.45 15.98 -2.12
N PHE A 30 19.38 15.46 -1.52
CA PHE A 30 19.48 14.46 -0.45
C PHE A 30 20.25 13.22 -0.92
N ALA A 31 19.92 12.64 -2.08
CA ALA A 31 20.59 11.47 -2.62
C ALA A 31 22.08 11.72 -2.89
N ILE A 32 22.42 12.83 -3.57
CA ILE A 32 23.80 13.22 -3.89
C ILE A 32 24.64 13.32 -2.62
N LYS A 33 24.17 14.10 -1.63
CA LYS A 33 24.89 14.31 -0.36
C LYS A 33 25.15 12.99 0.37
N ASN A 34 24.21 12.08 0.32
CA ASN A 34 24.26 10.83 1.06
C ASN A 34 25.08 9.74 0.36
N ILE A 35 25.03 9.64 -0.97
CA ILE A 35 25.88 8.71 -1.73
C ILE A 35 27.36 9.11 -1.67
N GLN A 36 27.68 10.40 -1.60
CA GLN A 36 29.06 10.85 -1.33
C GLN A 36 29.66 10.30 -0.03
N GLN A 37 28.81 9.88 0.91
CA GLN A 37 29.21 9.38 2.23
C GLN A 37 28.96 7.87 2.39
N ILE A 38 28.66 7.14 1.30
CA ILE A 38 28.19 5.75 1.39
C ILE A 38 29.23 4.83 2.00
N ASP A 39 30.51 4.96 1.64
CA ASP A 39 31.59 4.10 2.15
C ASP A 39 31.76 4.26 3.68
N MET A 40 31.69 5.51 4.16
CA MET A 40 31.78 5.82 5.59
C MET A 40 30.63 5.17 6.36
N ARG A 41 29.40 5.24 5.83
CA ARG A 41 28.20 4.71 6.47
C ARG A 41 28.11 3.20 6.38
N HIS A 42 28.57 2.60 5.29
CA HIS A 42 28.63 1.16 5.12
C HIS A 42 29.38 0.50 6.28
N ASN A 43 30.49 1.10 6.71
CA ASN A 43 31.28 0.62 7.85
C ASN A 43 30.55 0.72 9.20
N LEU A 44 29.47 1.51 9.29
CA LEU A 44 28.69 1.71 10.52
C LEU A 44 27.44 0.83 10.59
N TRP A 45 26.97 0.29 9.47
CA TRP A 45 25.72 -0.48 9.45
C TRP A 45 25.86 -1.94 9.84
N ASN A 46 27.07 -2.52 9.79
CA ASN A 46 27.39 -3.89 10.23
C ASN A 46 26.33 -4.96 9.87
N GLU A 47 25.65 -4.81 8.73
CA GLU A 47 24.51 -5.63 8.35
C GLU A 47 24.61 -6.11 6.92
N SER A 48 24.26 -7.38 6.74
CA SER A 48 24.13 -8.05 5.46
C SER A 48 22.65 -8.33 5.20
N ILE A 49 22.16 -8.00 4.00
CA ILE A 49 20.78 -8.32 3.58
C ILE A 49 20.67 -9.76 3.11
N GLY A 50 21.80 -10.37 2.73
CA GLY A 50 21.91 -11.78 2.36
C GLY A 50 23.36 -12.23 2.39
N PRO A 51 23.71 -13.41 1.86
CA PRO A 51 25.08 -13.93 1.91
C PRO A 51 26.10 -13.10 1.12
N SER A 52 25.67 -12.21 0.22
CA SER A 52 26.59 -11.45 -0.65
C SER A 52 26.15 -10.03 -1.02
N ILE A 53 25.00 -9.55 -0.52
CA ILE A 53 24.47 -8.21 -0.81
C ILE A 53 24.37 -7.46 0.51
N SER A 54 25.04 -6.31 0.59
CA SER A 54 25.04 -5.44 1.74
C SER A 54 23.85 -4.49 1.76
N PHE A 55 23.61 -3.84 2.89
CA PHE A 55 22.65 -2.73 2.94
C PHE A 55 23.04 -1.56 2.04
N ALA A 56 24.34 -1.28 1.87
CA ALA A 56 24.80 -0.25 0.95
C ALA A 56 24.43 -0.56 -0.50
N ASP A 57 24.52 -1.82 -0.92
CA ASP A 57 24.12 -2.24 -2.27
C ASP A 57 22.61 -1.99 -2.52
N LYS A 58 21.77 -2.22 -1.50
CA LYS A 58 20.34 -1.88 -1.56
C LYS A 58 20.14 -0.38 -1.75
N VAL A 59 20.79 0.45 -0.93
CA VAL A 59 20.74 1.92 -1.07
C VAL A 59 21.15 2.34 -2.48
N ILE A 60 22.30 1.86 -2.97
CA ILE A 60 22.82 2.18 -4.32
C ILE A 60 21.80 1.80 -5.40
N THR A 61 21.15 0.64 -5.27
CA THR A 61 20.16 0.15 -6.21
C THR A 61 18.92 1.04 -6.25
N GLU A 62 18.38 1.40 -5.09
CA GLU A 62 17.20 2.27 -4.99
C GLU A 62 17.50 3.71 -5.42
N THR A 63 18.68 4.24 -5.08
CA THR A 63 19.13 5.54 -5.60
C THR A 63 19.27 5.52 -7.12
N SER A 64 19.71 4.40 -7.69
CA SER A 64 19.80 4.23 -9.13
C SER A 64 18.43 4.18 -9.79
N LEU A 65 17.45 3.53 -9.17
CA LEU A 65 16.06 3.54 -9.63
C LEU A 65 15.50 4.96 -9.64
N LEU A 66 15.72 5.73 -8.55
CA LEU A 66 15.36 7.14 -8.50
C LEU A 66 16.00 7.92 -9.66
N ALA A 67 17.31 7.76 -9.90
CA ALA A 67 18.01 8.46 -10.98
C ALA A 67 17.46 8.09 -12.37
N LEU A 68 17.16 6.81 -12.61
CA LEU A 68 16.55 6.33 -13.86
C LEU A 68 15.19 6.99 -14.09
N LEU A 69 14.32 7.01 -13.09
CA LEU A 69 12.97 7.56 -13.21
C LEU A 69 12.99 9.09 -13.29
N ALA A 70 13.89 9.76 -12.56
CA ALA A 70 14.13 11.19 -12.66
C ALA A 70 14.60 11.57 -14.07
N LYS A 71 15.49 10.78 -14.68
CA LYS A 71 15.94 11.01 -16.07
C LYS A 71 14.78 10.93 -17.05
N ARG A 72 13.89 9.94 -16.90
CA ARG A 72 12.69 9.80 -17.74
C ARG A 72 11.79 11.04 -17.63
N ALA A 73 11.54 11.50 -16.40
CA ALA A 73 10.73 12.70 -16.16
C ALA A 73 11.39 13.96 -16.73
N ALA A 74 12.71 14.08 -16.57
CA ALA A 74 13.47 15.22 -17.09
C ALA A 74 13.43 15.27 -18.62
N ASP A 75 13.59 14.13 -19.29
CA ASP A 75 13.50 14.03 -20.76
C ASP A 75 12.12 14.40 -21.28
N LYS A 76 11.05 13.91 -20.63
CA LYS A 76 9.66 14.21 -21.01
C LYS A 76 9.37 15.71 -20.96
N HIS A 77 9.89 16.41 -19.96
CA HIS A 77 9.57 17.82 -19.67
C HIS A 77 10.68 18.81 -20.02
N GLN A 78 11.78 18.34 -20.63
CA GLN A 78 12.98 19.16 -20.90
C GLN A 78 13.52 19.87 -19.64
N TYR A 79 13.43 19.19 -18.50
CA TYR A 79 13.89 19.71 -17.21
C TYR A 79 15.42 19.52 -17.06
N PRO A 80 16.14 20.45 -16.41
CA PRO A 80 17.59 20.33 -16.25
C PRO A 80 18.03 19.02 -15.56
N ASP A 81 18.95 18.29 -16.18
CA ASP A 81 19.39 16.97 -15.71
C ASP A 81 20.75 16.99 -14.99
N GLN A 82 21.26 18.17 -14.64
CA GLN A 82 22.59 18.35 -14.03
C GLN A 82 22.76 17.54 -12.73
N LYS A 83 21.77 17.59 -11.83
CA LYS A 83 21.78 16.81 -10.57
C LYS A 83 21.69 15.31 -10.83
N ILE A 84 20.89 14.89 -11.81
CA ILE A 84 20.74 13.49 -12.20
C ILE A 84 22.08 12.95 -12.71
N PHE A 85 22.73 13.71 -13.60
CA PHE A 85 24.05 13.34 -14.12
C PHE A 85 25.12 13.31 -13.02
N GLN A 86 25.11 14.30 -12.11
CA GLN A 86 26.00 14.32 -10.94
C GLN A 86 25.81 13.08 -10.05
N LEU A 87 24.55 12.73 -9.76
CA LEU A 87 24.21 11.53 -8.98
C LEU A 87 24.70 10.26 -9.68
N CYS A 88 24.45 10.13 -10.99
CA CYS A 88 24.94 9.01 -11.80
C CYS A 88 26.49 8.91 -11.77
N LYS A 89 27.22 10.03 -11.80
CA LYS A 89 28.69 10.01 -11.66
C LYS A 89 29.17 9.46 -10.31
N LEU A 90 28.42 9.72 -9.23
CA LEU A 90 28.72 9.16 -7.91
C LEU A 90 28.38 7.67 -7.83
N LEU A 91 27.32 7.24 -8.51
CA LEU A 91 26.88 5.84 -8.53
C LEU A 91 27.78 4.93 -9.39
N ASP A 92 28.37 5.44 -10.48
CA ASP A 92 29.17 4.63 -11.41
C ASP A 92 30.24 3.73 -10.73
N PRO A 93 31.16 4.25 -9.88
CA PRO A 93 32.15 3.40 -9.22
C PRO A 93 31.55 2.38 -8.24
N GLN A 94 30.36 2.67 -7.69
CA GLN A 94 29.67 1.81 -6.73
C GLN A 94 28.92 0.68 -7.46
N VAL A 95 28.26 0.99 -8.58
CA VAL A 95 27.52 0.01 -9.39
C VAL A 95 28.46 -0.84 -10.24
N ARG A 96 29.45 -0.23 -10.88
CA ARG A 96 30.30 -0.87 -11.91
C ARG A 96 31.73 -1.13 -11.44
N GLY A 97 31.95 -1.09 -10.14
CA GLY A 97 33.24 -1.36 -9.50
C GLY A 97 33.72 -2.81 -9.64
N ASN A 98 34.96 -3.06 -9.21
CA ASN A 98 35.55 -4.40 -9.27
C ASN A 98 34.83 -5.42 -8.38
N GLN A 99 34.21 -4.98 -7.28
CA GLN A 99 33.39 -5.84 -6.43
C GLN A 99 32.16 -6.36 -7.19
N SER A 100 31.39 -5.48 -7.81
CA SER A 100 30.18 -5.83 -8.57
C SER A 100 30.51 -6.75 -9.74
N LYS A 101 31.59 -6.49 -10.49
CA LYS A 101 32.07 -7.38 -11.55
C LYS A 101 32.39 -8.78 -11.04
N ARG A 102 33.17 -8.89 -9.94
CA ARG A 102 33.47 -10.19 -9.32
C ARG A 102 32.21 -10.90 -8.86
N LEU A 103 31.27 -10.16 -8.25
CA LEU A 103 30.02 -10.72 -7.77
C LEU A 103 29.17 -11.25 -8.92
N LEU A 104 29.04 -10.53 -10.03
CA LEU A 104 28.33 -10.99 -11.23
C LEU A 104 28.95 -12.27 -11.83
N MET A 105 30.27 -12.39 -11.81
CA MET A 105 30.96 -13.59 -12.33
C MET A 105 30.74 -14.84 -11.47
N HIS A 106 30.64 -14.68 -10.15
CA HIS A 106 30.46 -15.81 -9.21
C HIS A 106 29.00 -16.07 -8.85
N ASN A 107 28.13 -15.08 -9.01
CA ASN A 107 26.72 -15.08 -8.65
C ASN A 107 25.93 -14.26 -9.69
N PRO A 108 25.55 -14.86 -10.83
CA PRO A 108 24.83 -14.17 -11.89
C PRO A 108 23.54 -13.48 -11.41
N GLN A 109 22.90 -13.98 -10.35
CA GLN A 109 21.67 -13.40 -9.79
C GLN A 109 21.87 -11.99 -9.21
N ALA A 110 23.12 -11.60 -8.92
CA ALA A 110 23.45 -10.21 -8.55
C ALA A 110 23.19 -9.22 -9.69
N ALA A 111 22.98 -9.69 -10.93
CA ALA A 111 22.56 -8.87 -12.06
C ALA A 111 21.26 -8.10 -11.79
N VAL A 112 20.38 -8.62 -10.92
CA VAL A 112 19.14 -7.91 -10.53
C VAL A 112 19.45 -6.62 -9.77
N VAL A 113 20.42 -6.68 -8.86
CA VAL A 113 20.82 -5.54 -8.02
C VAL A 113 21.58 -4.51 -8.86
N PHE A 114 22.65 -4.92 -9.54
CA PHE A 114 23.50 -3.98 -10.26
C PHE A 114 22.96 -3.58 -11.64
N GLY A 115 22.05 -4.35 -12.22
CA GLY A 115 21.50 -4.05 -13.54
C GLY A 115 20.63 -2.79 -13.53
N ILE A 116 19.92 -2.49 -12.44
CA ILE A 116 19.16 -1.24 -12.30
C ILE A 116 20.12 -0.04 -12.33
N GLY A 117 21.20 -0.11 -11.55
CA GLY A 117 22.29 0.86 -11.59
C GLY A 117 22.87 1.03 -12.98
N HIS A 118 23.15 -0.07 -13.64
CA HIS A 118 23.71 -0.07 -14.97
C HIS A 118 22.77 0.55 -16.01
N ALA A 119 21.47 0.29 -15.93
CA ALA A 119 20.45 0.89 -16.78
C ALA A 119 20.31 2.40 -16.54
N ALA A 120 20.32 2.85 -15.28
CA ALA A 120 20.29 4.26 -14.91
C ALA A 120 21.48 5.04 -15.50
N LEU A 121 22.68 4.47 -15.37
CA LEU A 121 23.91 5.04 -15.90
C LEU A 121 23.91 5.12 -17.44
N ASN A 122 23.40 4.09 -18.13
CA ASN A 122 23.24 4.11 -19.59
C ASN A 122 22.21 5.16 -20.02
N ALA A 123 21.08 5.30 -19.30
CA ALA A 123 20.08 6.34 -19.55
C ALA A 123 20.65 7.77 -19.36
N ALA A 124 21.67 7.92 -18.53
CA ALA A 124 22.43 9.17 -18.35
C ALA A 124 23.61 9.34 -19.33
N GLY A 125 23.76 8.45 -20.32
CA GLY A 125 24.83 8.50 -21.32
C GLY A 125 26.22 8.12 -20.80
N ILE A 126 26.30 7.41 -19.67
CA ILE A 126 27.56 6.92 -19.11
C ILE A 126 27.74 5.46 -19.55
N GLU A 127 28.43 5.26 -20.66
CA GLU A 127 28.67 3.94 -21.26
C GLU A 127 29.77 3.14 -20.54
N ASN A 128 29.68 1.80 -20.54
CA ASN A 128 30.73 0.92 -20.01
C ASN A 128 30.68 -0.48 -20.65
N ALA A 129 31.33 -0.63 -21.81
CA ALA A 129 31.34 -1.87 -22.60
C ALA A 129 31.76 -3.13 -21.84
N LEU A 130 32.69 -3.01 -20.88
CA LEU A 130 33.11 -4.14 -20.08
C LEU A 130 32.02 -4.59 -19.10
N PHE A 131 31.32 -3.64 -18.47
CA PHE A 131 30.21 -3.98 -17.58
C PHE A 131 28.98 -4.46 -18.36
N ASP A 132 28.73 -3.88 -19.55
CA ASP A 132 27.71 -4.38 -20.49
C ASP A 132 27.94 -5.88 -20.73
N HIS A 133 29.18 -6.27 -21.06
CA HIS A 133 29.52 -7.68 -21.28
C HIS A 133 29.16 -8.59 -20.10
N PHE A 134 29.53 -8.22 -18.86
CA PHE A 134 29.25 -9.05 -17.69
C PHE A 134 27.75 -9.17 -17.38
N ILE A 135 27.01 -8.07 -17.44
CA ILE A 135 25.56 -8.07 -17.20
C ILE A 135 24.84 -8.89 -18.28
N MET A 136 25.19 -8.69 -19.56
CA MET A 136 24.58 -9.45 -20.65
C MET A 136 24.92 -10.93 -20.57
N GLN A 137 26.15 -11.28 -20.16
CA GLN A 137 26.54 -12.67 -19.93
C GLN A 137 25.73 -13.30 -18.80
N ALA A 138 25.51 -12.59 -17.69
CA ALA A 138 24.70 -13.08 -16.57
C ALA A 138 23.28 -13.45 -17.04
N PHE A 139 22.57 -12.52 -17.71
CA PHE A 139 21.22 -12.80 -18.23
C PHE A 139 21.20 -13.88 -19.32
N SER A 140 22.20 -13.91 -20.21
CA SER A 140 22.26 -14.89 -21.30
C SER A 140 22.57 -16.30 -20.83
N SER A 141 23.16 -16.48 -19.63
CA SER A 141 23.39 -17.79 -19.03
C SER A 141 22.10 -18.50 -18.58
N GLY A 142 21.01 -17.76 -18.39
CA GLY A 142 19.77 -18.29 -17.81
C GLY A 142 19.77 -18.37 -16.27
N GLU A 143 20.94 -18.33 -15.62
CA GLU A 143 21.05 -18.54 -14.18
C GLU A 143 20.37 -17.46 -13.33
N VAL A 144 20.20 -16.25 -13.87
CA VAL A 144 19.45 -15.16 -13.21
C VAL A 144 18.01 -15.58 -12.92
N PHE A 145 17.42 -16.43 -13.77
CA PHE A 145 16.03 -16.88 -13.68
C PHE A 145 15.85 -18.18 -12.87
N ASN A 146 16.93 -18.92 -12.61
CA ASN A 146 16.88 -20.29 -12.08
C ASN A 146 16.86 -20.40 -10.54
N THR A 147 16.54 -19.31 -9.84
CA THR A 147 16.40 -19.30 -8.37
C THR A 147 14.96 -19.19 -7.94
N GLU A 148 14.62 -19.86 -6.84
CA GLU A 148 13.32 -19.70 -6.20
C GLU A 148 13.10 -18.24 -5.75
N ARG A 149 11.97 -17.68 -6.18
CA ARG A 149 11.59 -16.28 -5.96
C ARG A 149 10.08 -16.17 -5.86
N LEU A 150 9.61 -15.27 -5.01
CA LEU A 150 8.20 -14.83 -5.02
C LEU A 150 7.83 -14.27 -6.40
N PRO A 151 6.55 -14.35 -6.83
CA PRO A 151 6.13 -13.91 -8.15
C PRO A 151 6.56 -12.48 -8.50
N TYR A 152 6.36 -11.50 -7.63
CA TYR A 152 6.77 -10.11 -7.89
C TYR A 152 8.30 -9.94 -7.99
N ARG A 153 9.08 -10.78 -7.30
CA ARG A 153 10.55 -10.81 -7.43
C ARG A 153 11.02 -11.49 -8.70
N LYS A 154 10.20 -12.35 -9.32
CA LYS A 154 10.43 -12.82 -10.71
C LYS A 154 10.10 -11.71 -11.70
N MET A 155 9.05 -10.92 -11.45
CA MET A 155 8.69 -9.77 -12.27
C MET A 155 9.79 -8.70 -12.29
N ASP A 156 10.47 -8.45 -11.17
CA ASP A 156 11.67 -7.60 -11.08
C ASP A 156 12.77 -8.04 -12.09
N VAL A 157 13.08 -9.34 -12.10
CA VAL A 157 14.06 -9.93 -13.02
C VAL A 157 13.62 -9.77 -14.48
N ILE A 158 12.35 -10.04 -14.78
CA ILE A 158 11.79 -9.92 -16.14
C ILE A 158 11.82 -8.46 -16.60
N TRP A 159 11.35 -7.53 -15.76
CA TRP A 159 11.37 -6.10 -16.04
C TRP A 159 12.79 -5.62 -16.35
N LEU A 160 13.77 -6.02 -15.53
CA LEU A 160 15.16 -5.63 -15.75
C LEU A 160 15.76 -6.28 -17.02
N ASN A 161 15.45 -7.54 -17.31
CA ASN A 161 15.83 -8.15 -18.58
C ASN A 161 15.29 -7.33 -19.76
N ASN A 162 14.02 -6.91 -19.70
CA ASN A 162 13.38 -6.16 -20.77
C ASN A 162 13.97 -4.76 -20.92
N LEU A 163 14.39 -4.15 -19.80
CA LEU A 163 15.08 -2.86 -19.80
C LEU A 163 16.47 -2.94 -20.44
N LEU A 164 17.20 -4.03 -20.18
CA LEU A 164 18.58 -4.21 -20.65
C LEU A 164 18.68 -4.87 -22.03
N ARG A 165 17.72 -5.73 -22.39
CA ARG A 165 17.69 -6.56 -23.59
C ARG A 165 16.32 -6.45 -24.28
N PRO A 166 15.93 -5.26 -24.76
CA PRO A 166 14.61 -5.04 -25.36
C PRO A 166 14.33 -5.98 -26.55
N ASP A 167 15.36 -6.34 -27.33
CA ASP A 167 15.23 -7.28 -28.46
C ASP A 167 14.93 -8.73 -28.02
N ASN A 168 15.13 -9.05 -26.74
CA ASN A 168 14.82 -10.35 -26.13
C ASN A 168 13.86 -10.16 -24.94
N ALA A 169 12.87 -9.28 -25.10
CA ALA A 169 11.88 -9.04 -24.07
C ALA A 169 11.11 -10.33 -23.73
N ILE A 170 10.91 -10.54 -22.44
CA ILE A 170 10.14 -11.64 -21.85
C ILE A 170 8.82 -11.06 -21.37
N GLY A 171 7.70 -11.67 -21.77
CA GLY A 171 6.39 -11.27 -21.26
C GLY A 171 6.14 -11.77 -19.83
N PHE A 172 5.12 -11.21 -19.19
CA PHE A 172 4.77 -11.55 -17.81
C PHE A 172 3.78 -12.73 -17.70
N GLU A 173 3.46 -13.40 -18.81
CA GLU A 173 2.37 -14.40 -18.89
C GLU A 173 2.59 -15.60 -17.97
N THR A 174 3.84 -15.91 -17.64
CA THR A 174 4.20 -17.02 -16.75
C THR A 174 4.25 -16.65 -15.27
N THR A 175 4.19 -15.36 -14.93
CA THR A 175 4.31 -14.88 -13.53
C THR A 175 3.06 -14.18 -13.04
N LEU A 176 2.28 -13.57 -13.93
CA LEU A 176 1.03 -12.90 -13.59
C LEU A 176 -0.04 -13.85 -13.05
N PRO A 177 -0.33 -15.03 -13.64
CA PRO A 177 -1.43 -15.89 -13.19
C PRO A 177 -1.32 -16.31 -11.71
N ASP A 178 -0.11 -16.62 -11.26
CA ASP A 178 0.16 -17.03 -9.88
C ASP A 178 0.57 -15.86 -8.97
N GLY A 179 0.55 -14.63 -9.50
CA GLY A 179 0.95 -13.42 -8.80
C GLY A 179 -0.16 -12.80 -7.96
N ILE A 180 0.22 -11.93 -7.02
CA ILE A 180 -0.73 -11.25 -6.12
C ILE A 180 -1.82 -10.47 -6.89
N LEU A 181 -1.49 -9.94 -8.07
CA LEU A 181 -2.41 -9.18 -8.93
C LEU A 181 -3.58 -10.03 -9.49
N ASN A 182 -3.46 -11.35 -9.49
CA ASN A 182 -4.53 -12.28 -9.91
C ASN A 182 -5.01 -13.22 -8.79
N SER A 183 -4.35 -13.22 -7.63
CA SER A 183 -4.65 -14.10 -6.49
C SER A 183 -5.96 -13.82 -5.76
N ARG A 184 -6.65 -12.71 -6.07
CA ARG A 184 -7.82 -12.20 -5.31
C ARG A 184 -7.51 -12.06 -3.81
N ALA A 185 -6.34 -11.50 -3.49
CA ALA A 185 -5.89 -11.28 -2.11
C ALA A 185 -6.97 -10.60 -1.25
N HIS A 186 -7.20 -11.15 -0.06
CA HIS A 186 -8.23 -10.68 0.86
C HIS A 186 -7.63 -9.60 1.78
N PRO A 187 -8.12 -8.34 1.76
CA PRO A 187 -7.46 -7.23 2.45
C PRO A 187 -7.16 -7.47 3.94
N ILE A 188 -8.05 -8.18 4.64
CA ILE A 188 -7.86 -8.52 6.07
C ILE A 188 -6.66 -9.45 6.32
N TYR A 189 -6.43 -10.41 5.42
CA TYR A 189 -5.36 -11.39 5.55
C TYR A 189 -4.04 -10.90 4.97
N MET A 190 -4.04 -9.76 4.29
CA MET A 190 -2.82 -9.18 3.74
C MET A 190 -1.96 -8.62 4.87
N ASN A 191 -0.70 -9.01 4.87
CA ASN A 191 0.33 -8.38 5.68
C ASN A 191 1.16 -7.40 4.82
N THR A 192 2.10 -6.71 5.45
CA THR A 192 3.02 -5.79 4.78
C THR A 192 3.75 -6.39 3.56
N ALA A 193 4.13 -7.67 3.59
CA ALA A 193 4.80 -8.33 2.46
C ALA A 193 3.86 -8.57 1.27
N ASP A 194 2.57 -8.77 1.51
CA ASP A 194 1.56 -8.86 0.45
C ASP A 194 1.35 -7.50 -0.21
N ILE A 195 1.36 -6.43 0.58
CA ILE A 195 1.26 -5.06 0.08
C ILE A 195 2.48 -4.71 -0.77
N TYR A 196 3.70 -5.02 -0.30
CA TYR A 196 4.90 -4.89 -1.14
C TYR A 196 4.80 -5.72 -2.42
N SER A 197 4.18 -6.90 -2.36
CA SER A 197 3.97 -7.71 -3.56
C SER A 197 3.06 -6.99 -4.55
N VAL A 198 1.99 -6.31 -4.10
CA VAL A 198 1.09 -5.53 -4.95
C VAL A 198 1.81 -4.33 -5.56
N THR A 199 2.44 -3.51 -4.72
CA THR A 199 3.08 -2.26 -5.14
C THR A 199 4.19 -2.53 -6.15
N HIS A 200 5.11 -3.46 -5.84
CA HIS A 200 6.21 -3.80 -6.73
C HIS A 200 5.73 -4.50 -8.02
N ALA A 201 4.76 -5.41 -7.95
CA ALA A 201 4.24 -6.06 -9.15
C ALA A 201 3.68 -5.01 -10.13
N LEU A 202 2.91 -4.03 -9.64
CA LEU A 202 2.40 -2.94 -10.47
C LEU A 202 3.52 -2.09 -11.07
N MET A 203 4.54 -1.74 -10.29
CA MET A 203 5.70 -1.00 -10.78
C MET A 203 6.40 -1.76 -11.92
N TYR A 204 6.64 -3.06 -11.79
CA TYR A 204 7.36 -3.83 -12.80
C TYR A 204 6.55 -4.08 -14.07
N VAL A 205 5.28 -4.49 -13.95
CA VAL A 205 4.44 -4.80 -15.13
C VAL A 205 4.11 -3.56 -15.96
N THR A 206 4.17 -2.37 -15.34
CA THR A 206 3.95 -1.09 -16.03
C THR A 206 5.26 -0.42 -16.47
N ASP A 207 6.44 -0.99 -16.19
CA ASP A 207 7.74 -0.31 -16.29
C ASP A 207 7.67 1.11 -15.67
N PHE A 208 7.17 1.18 -14.43
CA PHE A 208 6.94 2.41 -13.68
C PHE A 208 6.12 3.43 -14.48
N GLY A 209 4.98 2.97 -15.00
CA GLY A 209 4.00 3.81 -15.69
C GLY A 209 4.33 4.14 -17.14
N ARG A 210 5.27 3.43 -17.79
CA ARG A 210 5.47 3.53 -19.25
C ARG A 210 4.44 2.71 -20.04
N TYR A 211 3.98 1.61 -19.45
CA TYR A 211 2.98 0.72 -20.03
C TYR A 211 1.72 0.71 -19.16
N ARG A 212 0.58 0.40 -19.77
CA ARG A 212 -0.66 0.15 -19.06
C ARG A 212 -0.58 -1.17 -18.30
N VAL A 213 -1.34 -1.25 -17.22
CA VAL A 213 -1.57 -2.51 -16.50
C VAL A 213 -2.25 -3.50 -17.46
N PRO A 214 -1.77 -4.77 -17.53
CA PRO A 214 -2.34 -5.76 -18.43
C PRO A 214 -3.85 -5.97 -18.23
N ASP A 215 -4.59 -6.18 -19.31
CA ASP A 215 -6.05 -6.42 -19.30
C ASP A 215 -6.45 -7.74 -18.60
N THR A 216 -5.49 -8.63 -18.35
CA THR A 216 -5.70 -9.87 -17.58
C THR A 216 -5.86 -9.61 -16.09
N VAL A 217 -5.41 -8.45 -15.59
CA VAL A 217 -5.59 -8.03 -14.20
C VAL A 217 -6.97 -7.43 -14.02
N ASP A 218 -7.67 -7.81 -12.95
CA ASP A 218 -8.94 -7.16 -12.58
C ASP A 218 -8.66 -5.78 -11.98
N HIS A 219 -8.72 -4.74 -12.81
CA HIS A 219 -8.36 -3.38 -12.40
C HIS A 219 -9.25 -2.84 -11.30
N ALA A 220 -10.55 -3.14 -11.35
CA ALA A 220 -11.49 -2.67 -10.34
C ALA A 220 -11.18 -3.30 -8.98
N TYR A 221 -10.88 -4.61 -8.98
CA TYR A 221 -10.52 -5.31 -7.75
C TYR A 221 -9.21 -4.80 -7.16
N ILE A 222 -8.18 -4.63 -7.98
CA ILE A 222 -6.89 -4.12 -7.52
C ILE A 222 -6.99 -2.69 -7.01
N ASN A 223 -7.79 -1.81 -7.64
CA ASN A 223 -8.05 -0.48 -7.10
C ASN A 223 -8.72 -0.54 -5.72
N ALA A 224 -9.70 -1.42 -5.53
CA ALA A 224 -10.34 -1.59 -4.22
C ALA A 224 -9.38 -2.17 -3.16
N VAL A 225 -8.43 -3.04 -3.55
CA VAL A 225 -7.35 -3.51 -2.66
C VAL A 225 -6.40 -2.38 -2.29
N ILE A 226 -6.02 -1.53 -3.25
CA ILE A 226 -5.17 -0.35 -3.00
C ILE A 226 -5.88 0.62 -2.05
N ASP A 227 -7.18 0.86 -2.24
CA ASP A 227 -7.97 1.74 -1.36
C ASP A 227 -8.05 1.18 0.07
N ALA A 228 -8.32 -0.12 0.22
CA ALA A 228 -8.36 -0.80 1.51
C ALA A 228 -7.00 -0.73 2.22
N ALA A 229 -5.91 -1.04 1.51
CA ALA A 229 -4.56 -0.97 2.06
C ALA A 229 -4.16 0.48 2.41
N THR A 230 -4.60 1.47 1.62
CA THR A 230 -4.33 2.89 1.88
C THR A 230 -5.05 3.33 3.14
N ALA A 231 -6.34 3.01 3.28
CA ALA A 231 -7.11 3.31 4.49
C ALA A 231 -6.47 2.69 5.74
N HIS A 232 -6.05 1.43 5.68
CA HIS A 232 -5.33 0.77 6.77
C HIS A 232 -4.03 1.52 7.13
N HIS A 233 -3.19 1.81 6.14
CA HIS A 233 -1.87 2.38 6.40
C HIS A 233 -1.86 3.87 6.75
N LEU A 234 -2.90 4.62 6.38
CA LEU A 234 -3.12 6.00 6.85
C LEU A 234 -3.12 6.10 8.38
N LEU A 235 -3.58 5.07 9.10
CA LEU A 235 -3.60 5.04 10.56
C LEU A 235 -2.36 4.38 11.19
N SER A 236 -1.52 3.71 10.40
CA SER A 236 -0.29 3.07 10.88
C SER A 236 0.93 4.00 10.97
N ASP A 237 0.80 5.28 10.55
CA ASP A 237 1.90 6.23 10.36
C ASP A 237 3.05 5.69 9.45
N ASN A 238 2.80 4.63 8.68
CA ASN A 238 3.78 4.03 7.77
C ASN A 238 3.80 4.74 6.42
N LEU A 239 4.42 5.93 6.40
CA LEU A 239 4.47 6.78 5.20
C LEU A 239 5.23 6.16 4.01
N ASP A 240 6.02 5.13 4.29
CA ASP A 240 6.70 4.33 3.28
C ASP A 240 5.70 3.59 2.39
N ILE A 241 4.89 2.74 3.02
CA ILE A 241 3.83 2.00 2.33
C ILE A 241 2.77 2.94 1.77
N VAL A 242 2.40 4.00 2.51
CA VAL A 242 1.45 5.01 2.00
C VAL A 242 1.96 5.61 0.68
N GLY A 243 3.24 5.97 0.60
CA GLY A 243 3.83 6.47 -0.64
C GLY A 243 3.77 5.47 -1.79
N GLU A 244 4.11 4.20 -1.56
CA GLU A 244 4.02 3.15 -2.58
C GLU A 244 2.57 2.85 -3.02
N LEU A 245 1.60 2.96 -2.11
CA LEU A 245 0.18 2.80 -2.43
C LEU A 245 -0.34 3.96 -3.29
N ILE A 246 0.10 5.20 -3.05
CA ILE A 246 -0.19 6.32 -3.95
C ILE A 246 0.41 6.05 -5.34
N MET A 247 1.65 5.55 -5.42
CA MET A 247 2.24 5.15 -6.71
C MET A 247 1.38 4.11 -7.40
N SER A 248 0.92 3.10 -6.66
CA SER A 248 0.06 2.04 -7.19
C SER A 248 -1.26 2.61 -7.73
N ALA A 249 -1.89 3.54 -7.01
CA ALA A 249 -3.08 4.25 -7.48
C ALA A 249 -2.80 5.05 -8.76
N VAL A 250 -1.65 5.74 -8.85
CA VAL A 250 -1.23 6.45 -10.07
C VAL A 250 -1.05 5.49 -11.24
N LEU A 251 -0.38 4.35 -11.04
CA LEU A 251 -0.13 3.33 -12.08
C LEU A 251 -1.43 2.66 -12.56
N MET A 252 -2.43 2.56 -11.68
CA MET A 252 -3.76 2.05 -12.00
C MET A 252 -4.72 3.12 -12.56
N GLY A 253 -4.32 4.41 -12.60
CA GLY A 253 -5.18 5.52 -12.99
C GLY A 253 -6.32 5.84 -11.99
N ASN A 254 -6.15 5.46 -10.72
CA ASN A 254 -7.11 5.67 -9.62
C ASN A 254 -6.77 6.92 -8.77
N THR A 255 -6.41 8.02 -9.43
CA THR A 255 -5.99 9.28 -8.76
C THR A 255 -7.13 10.09 -8.16
N ASP A 256 -8.38 9.69 -8.41
CA ASP A 256 -9.58 10.39 -7.93
C ASP A 256 -10.16 9.74 -6.66
N SER A 257 -9.53 8.67 -6.16
CA SER A 257 -9.94 8.05 -4.91
C SER A 257 -9.65 8.96 -3.73
N LEU A 258 -10.64 9.13 -2.85
CA LEU A 258 -10.50 9.94 -1.64
C LEU A 258 -9.35 9.43 -0.75
N SER A 259 -9.18 8.11 -0.62
CA SER A 259 -8.09 7.51 0.17
C SER A 259 -6.72 7.95 -0.36
N THR A 260 -6.59 8.01 -1.69
CA THR A 260 -5.37 8.39 -2.40
C THR A 260 -5.10 9.89 -2.25
N GLY A 261 -6.13 10.74 -2.39
CA GLY A 261 -6.01 12.18 -2.14
C GLY A 261 -5.60 12.49 -0.70
N MET A 262 -6.24 11.85 0.27
CA MET A 262 -5.89 12.00 1.69
C MET A 262 -4.48 11.51 2.01
N ALA A 263 -4.06 10.37 1.43
CA ALA A 263 -2.70 9.86 1.55
C ALA A 263 -1.66 10.84 1.01
N TRP A 264 -1.95 11.46 -0.13
CA TRP A 264 -1.09 12.51 -0.68
C TRP A 264 -0.97 13.71 0.23
N GLU A 265 -2.08 14.25 0.71
CA GLU A 265 -2.11 15.40 1.62
C GLU A 265 -1.40 15.09 2.95
N LEU A 266 -1.55 13.87 3.49
CA LEU A 266 -0.79 13.42 4.65
C LEU A 266 0.71 13.42 4.38
N LEU A 267 1.12 12.82 3.25
CA LEU A 267 2.53 12.69 2.87
C LEU A 267 3.17 14.06 2.67
N THR A 268 2.53 14.97 1.93
CA THR A 268 3.05 16.32 1.67
C THR A 268 3.04 17.18 2.93
N ALA A 269 2.01 17.11 3.76
CA ALA A 269 1.97 17.84 5.03
C ALA A 269 3.12 17.44 5.97
N MET A 270 3.45 16.13 6.03
CA MET A 270 4.58 15.66 6.83
C MET A 270 5.91 16.09 6.22
N TRP A 271 6.05 16.00 4.90
CA TRP A 271 7.23 16.50 4.21
C TRP A 271 7.45 18.00 4.46
N ASP A 272 6.41 18.82 4.31
CA ASP A 272 6.53 20.27 4.47
C ASP A 272 6.81 20.67 5.92
N LYS A 273 6.26 19.91 6.88
CA LYS A 273 6.51 20.13 8.31
C LYS A 273 7.92 19.78 8.74
N PHE A 274 8.47 18.66 8.28
CA PHE A 274 9.74 18.12 8.78
C PHE A 274 10.92 18.35 7.83
N GLY A 275 10.68 18.68 6.57
CA GLY A 275 11.67 18.71 5.50
C GLY A 275 12.11 17.31 5.03
N PHE A 276 11.50 16.25 5.57
CA PHE A 276 11.72 14.86 5.20
C PHE A 276 10.45 14.04 5.49
N LEU A 277 10.40 12.82 4.98
CA LEU A 277 9.32 11.88 5.27
C LEU A 277 9.75 10.92 6.39
N PRO A 278 9.03 10.91 7.55
CA PRO A 278 9.27 9.96 8.62
C PRO A 278 9.12 8.49 8.18
N CYS A 279 9.92 7.62 8.77
CA CYS A 279 9.84 6.17 8.59
C CYS A 279 9.38 5.50 9.90
N PRO A 280 8.56 4.43 9.84
CA PRO A 280 8.11 3.71 11.03
C PRO A 280 9.26 3.11 11.87
N THR A 281 10.42 2.85 11.26
CA THR A 281 11.56 2.22 11.96
C THR A 281 12.46 3.23 12.69
N PHE A 282 12.23 4.54 12.55
CA PHE A 282 13.04 5.56 13.21
C PHE A 282 12.65 5.70 14.68
N VAL A 283 13.58 5.42 15.59
CA VAL A 283 13.39 5.56 17.03
C VAL A 283 14.09 6.82 17.53
N ALA A 284 13.32 7.82 17.96
CA ALA A 284 13.86 9.12 18.37
C ALA A 284 14.83 9.03 19.56
N ALA A 285 14.57 8.13 20.51
CA ALA A 285 15.44 7.91 21.67
C ALA A 285 16.82 7.38 21.26
N ASP A 286 16.87 6.42 20.33
CA ASP A 286 18.12 5.88 19.80
C ASP A 286 18.90 6.98 19.09
N PHE A 287 18.26 7.75 18.21
CA PHE A 287 18.90 8.88 17.52
C PHE A 287 19.49 9.91 18.50
N GLN A 288 18.78 10.27 19.56
CA GLN A 288 19.23 11.23 20.58
C GLN A 288 20.46 10.73 21.36
N SER A 289 20.67 9.42 21.44
CA SER A 289 21.84 8.82 22.08
C SER A 289 23.11 8.84 21.21
N LEU A 290 22.95 9.08 19.90
CA LEU A 290 24.04 9.09 18.92
C LEU A 290 24.57 10.52 18.70
N SER A 291 25.80 10.61 18.21
CA SER A 291 26.41 11.89 17.82
C SER A 291 27.27 11.73 16.57
N GLY A 292 27.64 12.85 15.94
CA GLY A 292 28.56 12.86 14.80
C GLY A 292 28.12 11.95 13.64
N SER A 293 29.06 11.13 13.14
CA SER A 293 28.82 10.22 12.01
C SER A 293 27.73 9.19 12.30
N ASP A 294 27.66 8.67 13.53
CA ASP A 294 26.73 7.60 13.90
C ASP A 294 25.28 8.10 13.84
N ALA A 295 25.04 9.32 14.34
CA ALA A 295 23.73 9.96 14.25
C ALA A 295 23.32 10.15 12.77
N THR A 296 24.24 10.62 11.92
CA THR A 296 23.94 10.82 10.49
C THR A 296 23.72 9.50 9.73
N ALA A 297 24.47 8.45 10.07
CA ALA A 297 24.33 7.13 9.47
C ALA A 297 23.03 6.46 9.89
N TYR A 298 22.64 6.61 11.16
CA TYR A 298 21.34 6.17 11.69
C TYR A 298 20.20 6.91 10.98
N ALA A 299 20.23 8.24 10.97
CA ALA A 299 19.19 9.04 10.32
C ALA A 299 19.04 8.66 8.84
N PHE A 300 20.14 8.57 8.09
CA PHE A 300 20.05 8.17 6.69
C PHE A 300 19.50 6.76 6.51
N ARG A 301 19.97 5.78 7.29
CA ARG A 301 19.50 4.39 7.25
C ARG A 301 17.99 4.28 7.39
N HIS A 302 17.40 5.07 8.28
CA HIS A 302 15.98 5.01 8.55
C HIS A 302 15.15 5.91 7.64
N LEU A 303 15.72 6.97 7.06
CA LEU A 303 14.95 7.94 6.27
C LEU A 303 15.08 7.74 4.75
N TYR A 304 16.15 7.10 4.25
CA TYR A 304 16.44 7.13 2.81
C TYR A 304 15.33 6.52 1.96
N HIS A 305 14.76 5.39 2.40
CA HIS A 305 13.81 4.63 1.60
C HIS A 305 12.51 5.43 1.43
N THR A 306 11.92 5.91 2.53
CA THR A 306 10.71 6.75 2.47
C THR A 306 10.94 8.04 1.68
N MET A 307 12.14 8.65 1.77
CA MET A 307 12.51 9.80 0.93
C MET A 307 12.57 9.42 -0.56
N TYR A 308 13.14 8.27 -0.90
CA TYR A 308 13.18 7.80 -2.30
C TYR A 308 11.80 7.45 -2.83
N VAL A 309 10.92 6.88 -2.00
CA VAL A 309 9.50 6.70 -2.33
C VAL A 309 8.87 8.06 -2.69
N GLY A 310 9.08 9.10 -1.87
CA GLY A 310 8.62 10.46 -2.20
C GLY A 310 9.14 10.99 -3.55
N GLY A 311 10.44 10.81 -3.83
CA GLY A 311 11.05 11.22 -5.11
C GLY A 311 10.55 10.44 -6.32
N ILE A 312 10.42 9.12 -6.20
CA ILE A 312 9.90 8.23 -7.26
C ILE A 312 8.44 8.58 -7.55
N LEU A 313 7.63 8.87 -6.53
CA LEU A 313 6.24 9.28 -6.69
C LEU A 313 6.16 10.59 -7.49
N CYS A 314 7.03 11.56 -7.19
CA CYS A 314 7.13 12.78 -8.00
C CYS A 314 7.45 12.47 -9.47
N CYS A 315 8.39 11.55 -9.73
CA CYS A 315 8.70 11.12 -11.10
C CYS A 315 7.51 10.47 -11.81
N LEU A 316 6.73 9.63 -11.12
CA LEU A 316 5.54 8.99 -11.70
C LEU A 316 4.45 10.00 -12.05
N LEU A 317 4.19 10.96 -11.15
CA LEU A 317 3.22 12.02 -11.36
C LEU A 317 3.63 12.95 -12.52
N LEU A 318 4.92 13.27 -12.64
CA LEU A 318 5.45 14.00 -13.79
C LEU A 318 5.34 13.18 -15.09
N ASN A 319 5.58 11.88 -15.04
CA ASN A 319 5.53 11.04 -16.23
C ASN A 319 4.12 10.76 -16.74
N GLU A 320 3.07 11.00 -15.94
CA GLU A 320 1.66 10.75 -16.24
C GLU A 320 1.45 9.34 -16.79
N ALA A 321 1.12 8.38 -15.92
CA ALA A 321 0.84 7.02 -16.36
C ALA A 321 -0.25 7.02 -17.46
N PRO A 322 -0.10 6.20 -18.52
CA PRO A 322 -1.09 6.11 -19.57
C PRO A 322 -2.47 5.86 -18.98
N ALA A 323 -3.44 6.71 -19.34
CA ALA A 323 -4.80 6.57 -18.83
C ALA A 323 -5.30 5.13 -19.04
N VAL A 324 -5.71 4.49 -17.94
CA VAL A 324 -6.42 3.22 -17.97
C VAL A 324 -7.86 3.56 -18.34
N GLU A 325 -8.37 2.99 -19.44
CA GLU A 325 -9.80 3.11 -19.74
C GLU A 325 -10.58 2.53 -18.57
N ARG A 326 -11.32 3.37 -17.85
CA ARG A 326 -12.26 2.94 -16.82
C ARG A 326 -13.38 2.15 -17.49
N LYS A 327 -13.13 0.87 -17.79
CA LYS A 327 -14.22 -0.06 -18.05
C LYS A 327 -15.01 -0.12 -16.75
N LYS A 328 -16.23 0.44 -16.76
CA LYS A 328 -17.22 0.25 -15.70
C LYS A 328 -17.61 -1.23 -15.65
N LYS A 329 -16.71 -2.08 -15.21
CA LYS A 329 -17.10 -3.28 -14.49
C LYS A 329 -16.89 -2.91 -13.04
N LEU A 330 -18.00 -2.71 -12.32
CA LEU A 330 -17.94 -2.85 -10.87
C LEU A 330 -17.21 -4.17 -10.59
N VAL A 331 -16.37 -4.16 -9.55
CA VAL A 331 -15.98 -5.42 -8.92
C VAL A 331 -17.29 -6.15 -8.65
N SER A 332 -17.63 -7.16 -9.46
CA SER A 332 -18.81 -7.96 -9.17
C SER A 332 -18.41 -8.92 -8.05
N THR A 333 -18.22 -8.37 -6.85
CA THR A 333 -18.43 -9.19 -5.68
C THR A 333 -19.89 -9.64 -5.77
N ASN A 334 -20.11 -10.95 -5.61
CA ASN A 334 -21.46 -11.49 -5.66
C ASN A 334 -22.15 -11.09 -4.35
N ARG A 335 -22.52 -9.81 -4.23
CA ARG A 335 -23.11 -9.20 -3.02
C ARG A 335 -24.38 -9.93 -2.62
N THR A 336 -25.21 -10.29 -3.59
CA THR A 336 -26.37 -11.17 -3.38
C THR A 336 -25.99 -12.51 -2.71
N ALA A 337 -24.94 -13.19 -3.18
CA ALA A 337 -24.48 -14.44 -2.55
C ALA A 337 -23.87 -14.21 -1.16
N LEU A 338 -23.10 -13.14 -0.98
CA LEU A 338 -22.56 -12.76 0.33
C LEU A 338 -23.72 -12.48 1.30
N ALA A 339 -24.67 -11.63 0.93
CA ALA A 339 -25.85 -11.32 1.73
C ALA A 339 -26.64 -12.56 2.12
N SER A 340 -26.82 -13.51 1.20
CA SER A 340 -27.47 -14.80 1.49
C SER A 340 -26.69 -15.61 2.53
N LYS A 341 -25.35 -15.69 2.38
CA LYS A 341 -24.47 -16.34 3.34
C LYS A 341 -24.52 -15.68 4.72
N LEU A 342 -24.50 -14.34 4.79
CA LEU A 342 -24.56 -13.60 6.06
C LEU A 342 -25.88 -13.85 6.80
N LYS A 343 -27.00 -13.91 6.06
CA LYS A 343 -28.32 -14.25 6.62
C LYS A 343 -28.36 -15.66 7.18
N GLU A 344 -27.88 -16.65 6.43
CA GLU A 344 -27.79 -18.04 6.91
C GLU A 344 -26.95 -18.14 8.18
N CYS A 345 -25.78 -17.51 8.17
CA CYS A 345 -24.89 -17.47 9.33
C CYS A 345 -25.58 -16.82 10.56
N ALA A 346 -26.28 -15.71 10.37
CA ALA A 346 -27.02 -15.03 11.42
C ALA A 346 -28.14 -15.92 12.01
N VAL A 347 -28.87 -16.65 11.18
CA VAL A 347 -29.94 -17.58 11.63
C VAL A 347 -29.36 -18.68 12.53
N HIS A 348 -28.24 -19.29 12.13
CA HIS A 348 -27.59 -20.31 12.95
C HIS A 348 -27.04 -19.76 14.27
N ALA A 349 -26.44 -18.56 14.25
CA ALA A 349 -25.91 -17.92 15.45
C ALA A 349 -27.01 -17.49 16.42
N ALA A 350 -28.15 -17.00 15.92
CA ALA A 350 -29.32 -16.69 16.73
C ALA A 350 -29.92 -17.95 17.37
N ALA A 351 -30.02 -19.05 16.60
CA ALA A 351 -30.49 -20.34 17.14
C ALA A 351 -29.57 -20.86 18.25
N PHE A 352 -28.25 -20.72 18.10
CA PHE A 352 -27.29 -21.04 19.17
C PHE A 352 -27.48 -20.17 20.41
N ALA A 353 -27.76 -18.87 20.24
CA ALA A 353 -27.99 -17.93 21.33
C ALA A 353 -29.38 -18.09 22.01
N GLU A 354 -30.16 -19.12 21.65
CA GLU A 354 -31.57 -19.31 22.05
C GLU A 354 -32.50 -18.14 21.67
N MET A 355 -32.09 -17.33 20.69
CA MET A 355 -32.88 -16.21 20.17
C MET A 355 -33.84 -16.72 19.09
N ASN A 356 -35.12 -16.38 19.20
CA ASN A 356 -36.06 -16.60 18.09
C ASN A 356 -35.77 -15.59 16.98
N VAL A 357 -35.29 -16.10 15.84
CA VAL A 357 -34.94 -15.33 14.63
C VAL A 357 -36.07 -14.40 14.19
N GLU A 358 -37.33 -14.79 14.38
CA GLU A 358 -38.49 -14.01 13.92
C GLU A 358 -38.94 -12.91 14.90
N ASP A 359 -38.62 -13.02 16.20
CA ASP A 359 -39.10 -12.08 17.24
C ASP A 359 -38.01 -11.08 17.70
N GLU A 360 -36.71 -11.41 17.56
CA GLU A 360 -35.60 -10.58 18.09
C GLU A 360 -34.61 -10.05 17.03
N LEU A 361 -34.53 -10.68 15.84
CA LEU A 361 -33.91 -10.05 14.68
C LEU A 361 -34.99 -9.20 14.00
N GLU A 362 -35.36 -8.09 14.64
CA GLU A 362 -36.34 -7.14 14.08
C GLU A 362 -36.06 -6.92 12.58
N ASP A 363 -37.12 -6.88 11.77
CA ASP A 363 -37.04 -6.56 10.34
C ASP A 363 -36.35 -5.21 10.18
N TYR A 364 -35.02 -5.26 10.06
CA TYR A 364 -34.22 -4.11 9.69
C TYR A 364 -34.55 -3.81 8.25
N ASP A 365 -35.46 -2.88 8.07
CA ASP A 365 -35.75 -2.27 6.79
C ASP A 365 -34.64 -1.23 6.50
N PRO A 366 -33.78 -1.44 5.49
CA PRO A 366 -32.77 -0.47 5.11
C PRO A 366 -33.37 0.89 4.72
N ALA A 367 -34.66 0.94 4.34
CA ALA A 367 -35.38 2.18 4.10
C ALA A 367 -35.62 3.00 5.38
N ASN A 368 -35.50 2.36 6.56
CA ASN A 368 -35.55 2.98 7.88
C ASN A 368 -34.15 3.14 8.50
N ALA A 369 -33.07 3.01 7.71
CA ALA A 369 -31.74 3.36 8.20
C ALA A 369 -31.79 4.78 8.78
N ASP A 370 -31.22 4.96 9.98
CA ASP A 370 -31.17 6.27 10.60
C ASP A 370 -30.56 7.24 9.58
N PRO A 371 -31.13 8.45 9.40
CA PRO A 371 -30.48 9.45 8.58
C PRO A 371 -29.04 9.58 9.05
N LEU A 372 -28.12 9.79 8.10
CA LEU A 372 -26.71 10.01 8.38
C LEU A 372 -26.59 10.86 9.65
N PRO A 373 -25.79 10.42 10.64
CA PRO A 373 -25.67 11.16 11.88
C PRO A 373 -25.37 12.62 11.57
N ASP A 374 -25.97 13.54 12.33
CA ASP A 374 -25.68 14.96 12.16
C ASP A 374 -24.17 15.22 12.26
N ASP A 375 -23.74 16.39 11.80
CA ASP A 375 -22.31 16.73 11.74
C ASP A 375 -21.64 16.62 13.14
N GLU A 376 -22.38 16.80 14.24
CA GLU A 376 -21.87 16.65 15.61
C GLU A 376 -21.60 15.18 15.98
N VAL A 377 -22.54 14.28 15.69
CA VAL A 377 -22.37 12.84 15.93
C VAL A 377 -21.28 12.26 15.02
N LEU A 378 -21.24 12.68 13.76
CA LEU A 378 -20.20 12.28 12.82
C LEU A 378 -18.81 12.70 13.33
N GLN A 379 -18.68 13.93 13.82
CA GLN A 379 -17.44 14.41 14.43
C GLN A 379 -17.08 13.59 15.67
N PHE A 380 -18.05 13.30 16.54
CA PHE A 380 -17.82 12.47 17.72
C PHE A 380 -17.30 11.08 17.35
N LEU A 381 -17.86 10.44 16.33
CA LEU A 381 -17.40 9.13 15.84
C LEU A 381 -15.99 9.20 15.27
N ILE A 382 -15.71 10.19 14.40
CA ILE A 382 -14.35 10.41 13.86
C ILE A 382 -13.33 10.58 15.00
N GLU A 383 -13.66 11.38 16.02
CA GLU A 383 -12.79 11.57 17.17
C GLU A 383 -12.65 10.31 18.03
N LYS A 384 -13.72 9.55 18.23
CA LYS A 384 -13.70 8.27 18.98
C LYS A 384 -12.76 7.28 18.30
N ILE A 385 -12.93 7.10 16.98
CA ILE A 385 -12.10 6.21 16.17
C ILE A 385 -10.64 6.66 16.23
N ALA A 386 -10.39 7.94 16.00
CA ALA A 386 -9.02 8.43 15.99
C ALA A 386 -8.34 8.38 17.38
N LYS A 387 -9.11 8.57 18.47
CA LYS A 387 -8.62 8.38 19.85
C LYS A 387 -8.24 6.93 20.12
N HIS A 388 -9.01 5.96 19.60
CA HIS A 388 -8.68 4.53 19.71
C HIS A 388 -7.28 4.25 19.14
N PHE A 389 -6.97 4.76 17.94
CA PHE A 389 -5.63 4.60 17.35
C PHE A 389 -4.53 5.27 18.17
N VAL A 390 -4.75 6.49 18.66
CA VAL A 390 -3.74 7.20 19.47
C VAL A 390 -3.42 6.46 20.76
N GLN A 391 -4.44 5.89 21.42
CA GLN A 391 -4.26 5.10 22.64
C GLN A 391 -3.45 3.83 22.37
N ASN A 392 -3.60 3.25 21.19
CA ASN A 392 -2.84 2.10 20.72
C ASN A 392 -1.50 2.49 20.04
N GLY A 393 -1.03 3.72 20.25
CA GLY A 393 0.28 4.18 19.77
C GLY A 393 0.36 4.49 18.27
N SER A 394 -0.77 4.52 17.57
CA SER A 394 -0.89 4.65 16.12
C SER A 394 -1.54 5.99 15.70
N SER A 395 -1.15 6.55 14.55
CA SER A 395 -1.78 7.69 13.86
C SER A 395 -1.64 9.10 14.50
N LYS A 396 -0.42 9.56 14.81
CA LYS A 396 -0.20 10.96 15.20
C LYS A 396 -0.31 11.92 14.02
N TYR A 397 0.03 11.46 12.81
CA TYR A 397 0.11 12.35 11.65
C TYR A 397 -1.26 12.63 11.04
N LEU A 398 -2.07 11.60 10.80
CA LEU A 398 -3.38 11.79 10.17
C LEU A 398 -4.27 12.73 11.00
N LEU A 399 -4.28 12.57 12.32
CA LEU A 399 -5.04 13.46 13.21
C LEU A 399 -4.61 14.93 13.12
N ALA A 400 -3.32 15.19 12.94
CA ALA A 400 -2.82 16.54 12.77
C ALA A 400 -3.27 17.14 11.43
N VAL A 401 -3.41 16.31 10.40
CA VAL A 401 -3.87 16.71 9.07
C VAL A 401 -5.40 16.89 9.04
N ILE A 402 -6.19 15.97 9.62
CA ILE A 402 -7.65 16.12 9.73
C ILE A 402 -8.03 17.45 10.39
N LYS A 403 -7.30 17.87 11.43
CA LYS A 403 -7.54 19.15 12.11
C LYS A 403 -7.30 20.38 11.22
N GLN A 404 -6.49 20.25 10.17
CA GLN A 404 -6.21 21.29 9.19
C GLN A 404 -7.22 21.28 8.02
N HIS A 405 -7.97 20.19 7.86
CA HIS A 405 -8.93 19.97 6.77
C HIS A 405 -10.35 19.71 7.32
N PRO A 406 -11.03 20.73 7.87
CA PRO A 406 -12.40 20.59 8.36
C PRO A 406 -13.38 20.14 7.26
N GLU A 407 -13.07 20.39 5.98
CA GLU A 407 -13.84 19.90 4.83
C GLU A 407 -13.81 18.38 4.66
N TRP A 408 -12.86 17.68 5.29
CA TRP A 408 -12.85 16.22 5.34
C TRP A 408 -13.84 15.65 6.36
N GLN A 409 -14.48 16.50 7.18
CA GLN A 409 -15.48 16.05 8.15
C GLN A 409 -16.79 15.73 7.42
N GLY A 410 -16.87 14.50 6.89
CA GLY A 410 -17.98 14.01 6.09
C GLY A 410 -18.03 12.48 6.02
N PRO A 411 -19.11 11.91 5.47
CA PRO A 411 -19.34 10.45 5.41
C PRO A 411 -18.20 9.68 4.73
N ALA A 412 -17.57 10.30 3.73
CA ALA A 412 -16.49 9.65 2.98
C ALA A 412 -15.21 9.47 3.82
N MET A 413 -14.90 10.42 4.72
CA MET A 413 -13.80 10.26 5.66
C MET A 413 -14.12 9.22 6.74
N LEU A 414 -15.35 9.25 7.26
CA LEU A 414 -15.80 8.21 8.18
C LEU A 414 -15.63 6.82 7.56
N ASN A 415 -15.95 6.65 6.28
CA ASN A 415 -15.79 5.38 5.58
C ASN A 415 -14.32 4.90 5.55
N ILE A 416 -13.36 5.81 5.31
CA ILE A 416 -11.91 5.47 5.32
C ILE A 416 -11.46 5.06 6.72
N LEU A 417 -11.91 5.78 7.76
CA LEU A 417 -11.58 5.44 9.14
C LEU A 417 -12.16 4.09 9.55
N ILE A 418 -13.40 3.81 9.14
CA ILE A 418 -14.06 2.52 9.36
C ILE A 418 -13.31 1.40 8.65
N ASP A 419 -12.94 1.56 7.37
CA ASP A 419 -12.15 0.56 6.64
C ASP A 419 -10.86 0.21 7.38
N SER A 420 -10.17 1.22 7.89
CA SER A 420 -8.95 1.01 8.67
C SER A 420 -9.20 0.25 9.98
N MET A 421 -10.27 0.60 10.71
CA MET A 421 -10.70 -0.13 11.91
C MET A 421 -11.12 -1.55 11.64
N LEU A 422 -11.83 -1.80 10.54
CA LEU A 422 -12.28 -3.12 10.13
C LEU A 422 -11.08 -4.05 9.87
N VAL A 423 -10.03 -3.57 9.20
CA VAL A 423 -8.79 -4.34 9.02
C VAL A 423 -8.10 -4.57 10.36
N HIS A 424 -7.93 -3.52 11.17
CA HIS A 424 -7.27 -3.62 12.47
C HIS A 424 -7.98 -4.59 13.42
N ALA A 425 -9.31 -4.45 13.57
CA ALA A 425 -10.12 -5.30 14.43
C ALA A 425 -10.06 -6.77 14.03
N ALA A 426 -10.09 -7.06 12.72
CA ALA A 426 -9.96 -8.44 12.27
C ALA A 426 -8.55 -9.01 12.48
N GLN A 427 -7.49 -8.22 12.28
CA GLN A 427 -6.10 -8.65 12.50
C GLN A 427 -5.75 -8.88 13.97
N GLU A 428 -6.26 -8.04 14.87
CA GLU A 428 -6.11 -8.17 16.33
C GLU A 428 -7.15 -9.12 16.96
N TYR A 429 -8.04 -9.69 16.14
CA TYR A 429 -9.14 -10.53 16.58
C TYR A 429 -10.12 -9.85 17.57
N ASP A 430 -10.28 -8.53 17.49
CA ASP A 430 -11.28 -7.75 18.22
C ASP A 430 -12.63 -7.82 17.50
N MET A 431 -13.32 -8.96 17.71
CA MET A 431 -14.59 -9.26 17.05
C MET A 431 -15.72 -8.30 17.44
N ASN A 432 -15.65 -7.71 18.64
CA ASN A 432 -16.63 -6.73 19.09
C ASN A 432 -16.51 -5.44 18.31
N LEU A 433 -15.28 -4.91 18.19
CA LEU A 433 -15.04 -3.72 17.38
C LEU A 433 -15.35 -3.97 15.90
N LEU A 434 -14.99 -5.14 15.38
CA LEU A 434 -15.30 -5.53 13.99
C LEU A 434 -16.80 -5.48 13.72
N SER A 435 -17.59 -6.08 14.63
CA SER A 435 -19.06 -6.05 14.57
C SER A 435 -19.60 -4.63 14.69
N GLU A 436 -19.11 -3.81 15.64
CA GLU A 436 -19.53 -2.42 15.82
C GLU A 436 -19.33 -1.60 14.52
N MET A 437 -18.18 -1.75 13.87
CA MET A 437 -17.85 -1.03 12.64
C MET A 437 -18.70 -1.48 11.46
N LEU A 438 -18.92 -2.79 11.27
CA LEU A 438 -19.85 -3.29 10.24
C LEU A 438 -21.27 -2.77 10.46
N ASN A 439 -21.71 -2.74 11.71
CA ASN A 439 -23.02 -2.24 12.07
C ASN A 439 -23.15 -0.75 11.76
N LEU A 440 -22.10 0.03 12.03
CA LEU A 440 -22.05 1.45 11.70
C LEU A 440 -22.13 1.71 10.19
N VAL A 441 -21.49 0.88 9.36
CA VAL A 441 -21.63 0.96 7.89
C VAL A 441 -23.09 0.82 7.47
N ALA A 442 -23.78 -0.19 7.97
CA ALA A 442 -25.18 -0.44 7.62
C ALA A 442 -26.11 0.66 8.15
N VAL A 443 -26.02 0.97 9.46
CA VAL A 443 -26.93 1.93 10.12
C VAL A 443 -26.78 3.33 9.54
N ALA A 444 -25.56 3.78 9.26
CA ALA A 444 -25.31 5.11 8.69
C ALA A 444 -25.45 5.15 7.15
N GLY A 445 -25.80 4.03 6.50
CA GLY A 445 -25.95 3.95 5.06
C GLY A 445 -24.67 4.30 4.28
N LEU A 446 -23.50 3.93 4.81
CA LEU A 446 -22.20 4.26 4.20
C LEU A 446 -21.91 3.37 2.99
N PRO A 447 -21.19 3.87 1.97
CA PRO A 447 -20.83 3.07 0.81
C PRO A 447 -20.12 1.77 1.19
N VAL A 448 -20.64 0.64 0.73
CA VAL A 448 -20.06 -0.69 0.97
C VAL A 448 -18.74 -0.83 0.20
N THR A 449 -17.64 -0.79 0.93
CA THR A 449 -16.26 -0.98 0.42
C THR A 449 -15.93 -2.47 0.30
N LEU A 450 -14.86 -2.78 -0.45
CA LEU A 450 -14.31 -4.15 -0.46
C LEU A 450 -13.90 -4.58 0.96
N THR A 451 -13.37 -3.67 1.77
CA THR A 451 -12.99 -3.94 3.17
C THR A 451 -14.19 -4.38 3.99
N ALA A 452 -15.32 -3.65 3.94
CA ALA A 452 -16.54 -4.00 4.66
C ALA A 452 -17.11 -5.35 4.23
N GLU A 453 -17.18 -5.63 2.92
CA GLU A 453 -17.62 -6.94 2.40
C GLU A 453 -16.74 -8.08 2.93
N LYS A 454 -15.42 -7.87 2.91
CA LYS A 454 -14.42 -8.85 3.31
C LYS A 454 -14.40 -9.04 4.84
N SER A 455 -14.73 -8.01 5.61
CA SER A 455 -14.91 -8.08 7.07
C SER A 455 -16.16 -8.85 7.46
N ALA A 456 -17.27 -8.64 6.77
CA ALA A 456 -18.48 -9.41 6.99
C ALA A 456 -18.28 -10.90 6.62
N ASP A 457 -17.60 -11.18 5.50
CA ASP A 457 -17.24 -12.53 5.09
C ASP A 457 -16.30 -13.20 6.11
N PHE A 458 -15.28 -12.47 6.59
CA PHE A 458 -14.38 -12.93 7.65
C PHE A 458 -15.15 -13.31 8.93
N LEU A 459 -16.03 -12.43 9.41
CA LEU A 459 -16.86 -12.65 10.60
C LEU A 459 -17.73 -13.90 10.45
N ALA A 460 -18.42 -14.04 9.32
CA ALA A 460 -19.26 -15.21 9.04
C ALA A 460 -18.44 -16.52 8.97
N ASN A 461 -17.21 -16.46 8.45
CA ASN A 461 -16.30 -17.61 8.43
C ASN A 461 -15.77 -18.02 9.80
N GLN A 462 -16.04 -17.25 10.87
CA GLN A 462 -15.71 -17.65 12.24
C GLN A 462 -16.79 -18.52 12.90
N GLN A 463 -17.89 -18.82 12.21
CA GLN A 463 -18.97 -19.65 12.75
C GLN A 463 -18.56 -21.13 12.87
N LEU A 464 -18.78 -21.69 14.06
CA LEU A 464 -18.62 -23.10 14.37
C LEU A 464 -19.86 -23.91 13.95
N PRO A 465 -19.76 -25.25 13.81
CA PRO A 465 -20.91 -26.11 13.49
C PRO A 465 -22.11 -25.95 14.43
N GLU A 466 -21.87 -25.61 15.70
CA GLU A 466 -22.88 -25.38 16.72
C GLU A 466 -23.61 -24.04 16.57
N GLY A 467 -23.10 -23.13 15.73
CA GLY A 467 -23.66 -21.81 15.46
C GLY A 467 -22.93 -20.66 16.17
N ALA A 468 -22.14 -20.94 17.21
CA ALA A 468 -21.31 -19.95 17.90
C ALA A 468 -20.29 -19.29 16.94
N ILE A 469 -20.00 -18.00 17.13
CA ILE A 469 -19.10 -17.24 16.25
C ILE A 469 -17.85 -16.79 17.01
N GLY A 470 -16.68 -17.26 16.57
CA GLY A 470 -15.39 -16.82 17.10
C GLY A 470 -14.50 -17.97 17.62
N ALA A 471 -13.19 -17.80 17.46
CA ALA A 471 -12.17 -18.80 17.80
C ALA A 471 -12.10 -19.08 19.30
N TRP A 472 -12.53 -18.13 20.14
CA TRP A 472 -12.59 -18.34 21.60
C TRP A 472 -13.52 -19.49 21.99
N PHE A 473 -14.54 -19.76 21.18
CA PHE A 473 -15.53 -20.82 21.42
C PHE A 473 -15.13 -22.18 20.83
N VAL A 474 -13.92 -22.30 20.28
CA VAL A 474 -13.36 -23.62 19.90
C VAL A 474 -13.09 -24.47 21.14
N GLU A 475 -12.77 -23.83 22.26
CA GLU A 475 -12.64 -24.50 23.55
C GLU A 475 -14.02 -24.80 24.13
N GLU A 476 -14.31 -26.08 24.38
CA GLU A 476 -15.62 -26.57 24.84
C GLU A 476 -16.13 -25.84 26.09
N ALA A 477 -15.23 -25.53 27.05
CA ALA A 477 -15.59 -24.80 28.27
C ALA A 477 -16.13 -23.39 27.98
N ASN A 478 -15.60 -22.72 26.94
CA ASN A 478 -16.05 -21.40 26.54
C ASN A 478 -17.35 -21.48 25.73
N LEU A 479 -17.48 -22.50 24.86
CA LEU A 479 -18.67 -22.73 24.05
C LEU A 479 -19.94 -22.88 24.90
N THR A 480 -19.84 -23.57 26.04
CA THR A 480 -20.97 -23.77 26.96
C THR A 480 -21.25 -22.59 27.90
N SER A 481 -20.50 -21.48 27.77
CA SER A 481 -20.65 -20.33 28.66
C SER A 481 -21.81 -19.42 28.22
N GLU A 482 -22.43 -18.72 29.16
CA GLU A 482 -23.45 -17.69 28.88
C GLU A 482 -22.92 -16.60 27.94
N ASN A 483 -21.65 -16.23 28.08
CA ASN A 483 -21.00 -15.26 27.20
C ASN A 483 -20.99 -15.71 25.73
N ALA A 484 -20.91 -17.02 25.45
CA ALA A 484 -20.94 -17.51 24.07
C ALA A 484 -22.27 -17.21 23.39
N ALA A 485 -23.38 -17.45 24.10
CA ALA A 485 -24.73 -17.13 23.62
C ALA A 485 -24.89 -15.62 23.40
N VAL A 486 -24.52 -14.81 24.40
CA VAL A 486 -24.65 -13.33 24.33
C VAL A 486 -23.84 -12.76 23.16
N ILE A 487 -22.56 -13.12 23.04
CA ILE A 487 -21.67 -12.61 22.00
C ILE A 487 -22.13 -13.06 20.61
N SER A 488 -22.52 -14.34 20.47
CA SER A 488 -22.99 -14.87 19.18
C SER A 488 -24.31 -14.24 18.76
N GLY A 489 -25.20 -13.92 19.70
CA GLY A 489 -26.44 -13.18 19.44
C GLY A 489 -26.19 -11.76 18.92
N GLU A 490 -25.22 -11.04 19.48
CA GLU A 490 -24.84 -9.71 18.98
C GLU A 490 -24.21 -9.77 17.57
N PHE A 491 -23.39 -10.79 17.29
CA PHE A 491 -22.85 -11.00 15.95
C PHE A 491 -23.93 -11.44 14.95
N ALA A 492 -24.93 -12.22 15.37
CA ALA A 492 -26.08 -12.58 14.54
C ALA A 492 -26.84 -11.32 14.08
N LYS A 493 -27.14 -10.40 15.01
CA LYS A 493 -27.80 -9.11 14.70
C LYS A 493 -26.99 -8.29 13.68
N CYS A 494 -25.69 -8.18 13.88
CA CYS A 494 -24.79 -7.45 12.98
C CYS A 494 -24.78 -8.06 11.57
N LEU A 495 -24.56 -9.38 11.46
CA LEU A 495 -24.53 -10.10 10.19
C LEU A 495 -25.87 -10.00 9.44
N TYR A 496 -26.99 -10.16 10.16
CA TYR A 496 -28.32 -10.02 9.57
C TYR A 496 -28.55 -8.62 9.02
N ARG A 497 -28.27 -7.59 9.83
CA ARG A 497 -28.42 -6.18 9.44
C ARG A 497 -27.56 -5.84 8.23
N PHE A 498 -26.28 -6.20 8.25
CA PHE A 498 -25.37 -5.94 7.13
C PHE A 498 -25.79 -6.71 5.87
N GLY A 499 -26.25 -7.96 6.00
CA GLY A 499 -26.79 -8.75 4.89
C GLY A 499 -28.06 -8.15 4.28
N MET A 500 -28.94 -7.56 5.08
CA MET A 500 -30.10 -6.80 4.59
C MET A 500 -29.66 -5.53 3.85
N TYR A 501 -28.71 -4.78 4.42
CA TYR A 501 -28.15 -3.59 3.79
C TYR A 501 -27.50 -3.89 2.42
N LEU A 502 -26.69 -4.96 2.33
CA LEU A 502 -26.08 -5.40 1.08
C LEU A 502 -27.11 -5.67 -0.03
N ASN A 503 -28.23 -6.31 0.30
CA ASN A 503 -29.28 -6.59 -0.68
C ASN A 503 -29.96 -5.32 -1.19
N ALA A 504 -30.17 -4.31 -0.31
CA ALA A 504 -30.80 -3.06 -0.71
C ALA A 504 -29.91 -2.24 -1.65
N VAL A 505 -28.61 -2.18 -1.40
CA VAL A 505 -27.67 -1.41 -2.24
C VAL A 505 -27.28 -2.10 -3.55
N ASP A 506 -27.56 -3.40 -3.72
CA ASP A 506 -27.31 -4.15 -4.97
C ASP A 506 -28.47 -4.01 -5.98
N THR A 507 -29.64 -3.54 -5.51
CA THR A 507 -30.84 -3.33 -6.35
C THR A 507 -30.96 -1.93 -6.96
N ASP A 508 -30.12 -0.99 -6.52
CA ASP A 508 -30.02 0.40 -7.01
C ASP A 508 -28.88 0.57 -8.02
#